data_AF-A0A7J7KYV6-F1
#
_entry.id   AF-A0A7J7KYV6-F1
#
_cell.length_a   1.000
_cell.length_b   1.000
_cell.length_c   1.000
_cell.angle_alpha   90.00
_cell.angle_beta   90.00
_cell.angle_gamma   90.00
#
_symmetry.space_group_name_H-M   'P 1'
#
loop_
_entity.id
_entity.type
_entity.pdbx_description
1 polymer ?
#
loop_
_entity_poly.entity_id
_entity_poly.type
_entity_poly.pdbx_seq_one_letter_code
_entity_poly.pdbx_strand_id
1 'polypeptide(L)'
;MASYSSHYVAKRVTITILFQLYICIFFQVFNMETFKWSFGILFSRLVRLPSLNERVALVPWADMLNHSCEVESFMDYDKSSQAILFTTNRPYQPGEQVFISYGKKSNGELLLSYEFVPKEGTNPSDSANLSVSLNKINVCYKEKLEVLRKHGLSA
;
A
#
# COMPACT_ATOMS: atom_id res chain seq x y z
N MET A 1 35.01 1.39 -49.51
CA MET A 1 35.28 0.59 -48.29
C MET A 1 35.00 1.46 -47.09
N ALA A 2 33.95 1.13 -46.34
CA ALA A 2 33.53 1.85 -45.14
C ALA A 2 34.46 1.50 -43.97
N SER A 3 34.90 2.50 -43.21
CA SER A 3 35.49 2.31 -41.89
C SER A 3 34.47 2.79 -40.86
N TYR A 4 33.91 1.84 -40.10
CA TYR A 4 33.08 2.10 -38.93
C TYR A 4 34.00 2.38 -37.74
N SER A 5 33.85 3.54 -37.10
CA SER A 5 34.27 3.74 -35.71
C SER A 5 33.05 4.18 -34.91
N SER A 6 32.59 3.31 -34.02
CA SER A 6 31.51 3.55 -33.08
C SER A 6 32.07 4.31 -31.88
N HIS A 7 31.69 5.58 -31.73
CA HIS A 7 31.84 6.30 -30.47
C HIS A 7 30.47 6.39 -29.79
N TYR A 8 30.25 5.52 -28.80
CA TYR A 8 29.18 5.65 -27.83
C TYR A 8 29.42 6.92 -26.99
N VAL A 9 28.60 7.95 -27.22
CA VAL A 9 28.51 9.12 -26.32
C VAL A 9 27.41 8.84 -25.30
N ALA A 10 27.80 8.55 -24.06
CA ALA A 10 26.88 8.49 -22.93
C ALA A 10 26.23 9.87 -22.74
N LYS A 11 24.97 10.03 -23.18
CA LYS A 11 24.19 11.23 -22.89
C LYS A 11 23.70 11.16 -21.45
N ARG A 12 24.41 11.84 -20.54
CA ARG A 12 23.85 12.27 -19.25
C ARG A 12 22.68 13.19 -19.53
N VAL A 13 21.45 12.68 -19.38
CA VAL A 13 20.24 13.51 -19.43
C VAL A 13 20.08 14.15 -18.04
N THR A 14 20.54 15.39 -17.93
CA THR A 14 20.35 16.23 -16.75
C THR A 14 18.85 16.54 -16.62
N ILE A 15 18.26 16.16 -15.49
CA ILE A 15 16.82 16.28 -15.13
C ILE A 15 16.27 17.72 -15.30
N THR A 16 17.12 18.73 -15.39
CA THR A 16 16.74 20.14 -15.49
C THR A 16 16.02 20.52 -16.81
N ILE A 17 16.26 19.81 -17.93
CA ILE A 17 15.66 20.20 -19.23
C ILE A 17 14.21 19.70 -19.40
N LEU A 18 13.80 18.65 -18.67
CA LEU A 18 12.42 18.13 -18.73
C LEU A 18 11.39 19.09 -18.13
N PHE A 19 11.77 19.95 -17.19
CA PHE A 19 10.86 20.89 -16.54
C PHE A 19 10.46 22.07 -17.44
N GLN A 20 11.35 22.55 -18.31
CA GLN A 20 11.11 23.78 -19.08
C GLN A 20 10.13 23.60 -20.26
N LEU A 21 10.07 22.39 -20.84
CA LEU A 21 9.27 22.09 -22.04
C LEU A 21 7.82 21.66 -21.75
N TYR A 22 7.48 21.41 -20.49
CA TYR A 22 6.19 20.84 -20.10
C TYR A 22 5.46 21.63 -19.00
N ILE A 23 5.82 22.88 -18.74
CA ILE A 23 5.30 23.69 -17.62
C ILE A 23 3.76 23.69 -17.56
N CYS A 24 3.07 23.85 -18.69
CA CYS A 24 1.60 23.85 -18.72
C CYS A 24 0.99 22.48 -18.39
N ILE A 25 1.56 21.39 -18.93
CA ILE A 25 1.13 20.01 -18.61
C ILE A 25 1.46 19.71 -17.14
N PHE A 26 2.59 20.22 -16.65
CA PHE A 26 3.02 20.04 -15.28
C PHE A 26 2.04 20.68 -14.29
N PHE A 27 1.55 21.90 -14.51
CA PHE A 27 0.56 22.49 -13.60
C PHE A 27 -0.86 21.88 -13.74
N GLN A 28 -1.23 21.41 -14.94
CA GLN A 28 -2.50 20.69 -15.13
C GLN A 28 -2.51 19.32 -14.43
N VAL A 29 -1.38 18.61 -14.43
CA VAL A 29 -1.26 17.28 -13.83
C VAL A 29 -0.81 17.34 -12.37
N PHE A 30 0.15 18.19 -12.02
CA PHE A 30 0.67 18.33 -10.66
C PHE A 30 -0.02 19.50 -9.94
N ASN A 31 -1.21 19.21 -9.44
CA ASN A 31 -1.94 20.07 -8.53
C ASN A 31 -2.45 19.25 -7.33
N MET A 32 -3.07 19.93 -6.35
CA MET A 32 -3.53 19.28 -5.13
C MET A 32 -4.64 18.25 -5.37
N GLU A 33 -5.48 18.45 -6.39
CA GLU A 33 -6.56 17.52 -6.74
C GLU A 33 -5.98 16.22 -7.29
N THR A 34 -5.13 16.28 -8.32
CA THR A 34 -4.49 15.10 -8.89
C THR A 34 -3.58 14.41 -7.88
N PHE A 35 -2.93 15.16 -6.97
CA PHE A 35 -2.14 14.58 -5.89
C PHE A 35 -3.01 13.76 -4.94
N LYS A 36 -4.14 14.31 -4.48
CA LYS A 36 -5.08 13.59 -3.61
C LYS A 36 -5.67 12.36 -4.30
N TRP A 37 -6.06 12.51 -5.57
CA TRP A 37 -6.55 11.40 -6.38
C TRP A 37 -5.49 10.30 -6.53
N SER A 38 -4.27 10.65 -6.94
CA SER A 38 -3.17 9.69 -7.09
C SER A 38 -2.82 9.01 -5.77
N PHE A 39 -2.82 9.78 -4.67
CA PHE A 39 -2.60 9.24 -3.33
C PHE A 39 -3.70 8.24 -2.95
N GLY A 40 -4.97 8.58 -3.17
CA GLY A 40 -6.11 7.69 -2.96
C GLY A 40 -6.03 6.41 -3.78
N ILE A 41 -5.64 6.50 -5.05
CA ILE A 41 -5.40 5.33 -5.92
C ILE A 41 -4.29 4.44 -5.35
N LEU A 42 -3.14 5.02 -5.00
CA LEU A 42 -2.03 4.24 -4.43
C LEU A 42 -2.45 3.58 -3.11
N PHE A 43 -3.14 4.30 -2.22
CA PHE A 43 -3.51 3.79 -0.91
C PHE A 43 -4.57 2.66 -0.97
N SER A 44 -5.48 2.74 -1.94
CA SER A 44 -6.58 1.77 -2.10
C SER A 44 -6.28 0.61 -3.07
N ARG A 45 -5.31 0.76 -3.99
CA ARG A 45 -5.07 -0.21 -5.09
C ARG A 45 -3.67 -0.78 -5.18
N LEU A 46 -2.71 -0.33 -4.35
CA LEU A 46 -1.37 -0.95 -4.33
C LEU A 46 -1.43 -2.39 -3.81
N VAL A 47 -0.83 -3.29 -4.57
CA VAL A 47 -0.59 -4.68 -4.17
C VAL A 47 0.84 -4.80 -3.66
N ARG A 48 1.00 -5.39 -2.48
CA ARG A 48 2.31 -5.78 -1.95
C ARG A 48 2.67 -7.18 -2.45
N LEU A 49 3.89 -7.34 -2.93
CA LEU A 49 4.41 -8.58 -3.53
C LEU A 49 5.61 -9.08 -2.71
N PRO A 50 5.38 -9.81 -1.60
CA PRO A 50 6.46 -10.32 -0.75
C PRO A 50 7.50 -11.14 -1.52
N SER A 51 7.06 -12.00 -2.45
CA SER A 51 7.95 -12.85 -3.24
C SER A 51 8.83 -12.09 -4.24
N LEU A 52 8.54 -10.81 -4.45
CA LEU A 52 9.32 -9.88 -5.27
C LEU A 52 9.98 -8.79 -4.40
N ASN A 53 10.67 -9.19 -3.33
CA ASN A 53 11.43 -8.29 -2.44
C ASN A 53 10.58 -7.17 -1.83
N GLU A 54 9.37 -7.51 -1.36
CA GLU A 54 8.46 -6.55 -0.74
C GLU A 54 8.08 -5.35 -1.64
N ARG A 55 8.21 -5.51 -2.96
CA ARG A 55 7.80 -4.47 -3.91
C ARG A 55 6.30 -4.24 -3.83
N VAL A 56 5.91 -3.05 -4.23
CA VAL A 56 4.50 -2.67 -4.39
C VAL A 56 4.24 -2.31 -5.85
N ALA A 57 3.07 -2.67 -6.36
CA ALA A 57 2.69 -2.42 -7.75
C ALA A 57 1.19 -2.15 -7.88
N LEU A 58 0.83 -1.32 -8.86
CA LEU A 58 -0.54 -1.32 -9.39
C LEU A 58 -0.63 -2.47 -10.39
N VAL A 59 -1.57 -3.37 -10.17
CA VAL A 59 -1.77 -4.56 -10.99
C VAL A 59 -3.12 -4.40 -11.71
N PRO A 60 -3.13 -4.03 -13.00
CA PRO A 60 -4.39 -3.86 -13.74
C PRO A 60 -5.24 -5.13 -13.70
N TRP A 61 -6.56 -4.97 -13.65
CA TRP A 61 -7.58 -6.03 -13.54
C TRP A 61 -7.63 -6.69 -12.15
N ALA A 62 -6.47 -7.00 -11.57
CA ALA A 62 -6.36 -7.52 -10.22
C ALA A 62 -6.94 -6.58 -9.16
N ASP A 63 -6.72 -5.28 -9.35
CA ASP A 63 -7.21 -4.21 -8.47
C ASP A 63 -8.73 -3.98 -8.57
N MET A 64 -9.44 -4.76 -9.38
CA MET A 64 -10.91 -4.79 -9.42
C MET A 64 -11.50 -5.79 -8.42
N LEU A 65 -10.70 -6.67 -7.83
CA LEU A 65 -11.17 -7.65 -6.85
C LEU A 65 -11.49 -6.95 -5.52
N ASN A 66 -12.72 -7.16 -5.04
CA ASN A 66 -13.17 -6.59 -3.77
C ASN A 66 -12.73 -7.44 -2.57
N HIS A 67 -12.70 -6.79 -1.41
CA HIS A 67 -12.40 -7.46 -0.15
C HIS A 67 -13.57 -8.30 0.37
N SER A 68 -13.25 -9.47 0.93
CA SER A 68 -14.13 -10.15 1.89
C SER A 68 -13.33 -10.62 3.11
N CYS A 69 -13.94 -10.52 4.30
CA CYS A 69 -13.36 -11.03 5.53
C CYS A 69 -13.40 -12.57 5.62
N GLU A 70 -14.11 -13.24 4.70
CA GLU A 70 -14.29 -14.69 4.66
C GLU A 70 -13.21 -15.42 3.84
N VAL A 71 -12.36 -14.67 3.12
CA VAL A 71 -11.32 -15.23 2.26
C VAL A 71 -9.94 -14.88 2.79
N GLU A 72 -9.01 -15.81 2.61
CA GLU A 72 -7.59 -15.62 2.88
C GLU A 72 -6.76 -15.59 1.59
N SER A 73 -7.42 -15.63 0.43
CA SER A 73 -6.76 -15.53 -0.87
C SER A 73 -6.05 -14.19 -1.00
N PHE A 74 -4.82 -14.23 -1.51
CA PHE A 74 -4.02 -13.06 -1.81
C PHE A 74 -3.35 -13.24 -3.18
N MET A 75 -2.72 -12.17 -3.65
CA MET A 75 -2.00 -12.15 -4.91
C MET A 75 -0.51 -11.96 -4.62
N ASP A 76 0.35 -12.69 -5.30
CA ASP A 76 1.80 -12.55 -5.17
C ASP A 76 2.53 -12.88 -6.47
N TYR A 77 3.82 -12.55 -6.53
CA TYR A 77 4.67 -12.85 -7.66
C TYR A 77 5.16 -14.31 -7.62
N ASP A 78 4.81 -15.08 -8.65
CA ASP A 78 5.36 -16.41 -8.86
C ASP A 78 6.61 -16.34 -9.75
N LYS A 79 7.72 -16.82 -9.20
CA LYS A 79 9.02 -16.83 -9.88
C LYS A 79 9.06 -17.80 -11.06
N SER A 80 8.26 -18.87 -11.02
CA SER A 80 8.31 -19.92 -12.05
C SER A 80 7.65 -19.46 -13.35
N SER A 81 6.46 -18.87 -13.27
CA SER A 81 5.73 -18.27 -14.38
C SER A 81 6.15 -16.82 -14.68
N GLN A 82 6.95 -16.22 -13.81
CA GLN A 82 7.33 -14.80 -13.85
C GLN A 82 6.12 -13.84 -13.91
N ALA A 83 5.01 -14.23 -13.28
CA ALA A 83 3.75 -13.51 -13.30
C ALA A 83 3.24 -13.23 -11.89
N ILE A 84 2.36 -12.25 -11.78
CA ILE A 84 1.57 -12.03 -10.56
C ILE A 84 0.36 -12.97 -10.63
N LEU A 85 0.23 -13.85 -9.64
CA LEU A 85 -0.82 -14.86 -9.58
C LEU A 85 -1.75 -14.61 -8.40
N PHE A 86 -3.03 -14.81 -8.66
CA PHE A 86 -4.06 -14.91 -7.63
C PHE A 86 -4.68 -16.29 -7.67
N THR A 87 -4.81 -16.91 -6.50
CA THR A 87 -5.37 -18.24 -6.36
C THR A 87 -6.49 -18.19 -5.33
N THR A 88 -7.66 -18.71 -5.71
CA THR A 88 -8.81 -18.79 -4.82
C THR A 88 -8.64 -19.94 -3.84
N ASN A 89 -9.12 -19.74 -2.60
CA ASN A 89 -9.13 -20.77 -1.55
C ASN A 89 -10.44 -21.57 -1.50
N ARG A 90 -11.37 -21.30 -2.41
CA ARG A 90 -12.68 -21.96 -2.51
C ARG A 90 -13.20 -21.99 -3.95
N PRO A 91 -14.14 -22.91 -4.27
CA PRO A 91 -14.86 -22.87 -5.53
C PRO A 91 -15.85 -21.68 -5.59
N TYR A 92 -16.16 -21.25 -6.81
CA TYR A 92 -17.12 -20.20 -7.13
C TYR A 92 -18.13 -20.69 -8.17
N GLN A 93 -19.36 -20.19 -8.11
CA GLN A 93 -20.41 -20.49 -9.09
C GLN A 93 -20.49 -19.41 -10.19
N PRO A 94 -21.03 -19.74 -11.38
CA PRO A 94 -21.30 -18.73 -12.40
C PRO A 94 -22.15 -17.58 -11.87
N GLY A 95 -21.69 -16.34 -12.09
CA GLY A 95 -22.34 -15.12 -11.60
C GLY A 95 -21.97 -14.73 -10.16
N GLU A 96 -21.23 -15.58 -9.43
CA GLU A 96 -20.70 -15.23 -8.12
C GLU A 96 -19.49 -14.30 -8.24
N GLN A 97 -19.42 -13.30 -7.36
CA GLN A 97 -18.28 -12.40 -7.29
C GLN A 97 -17.08 -13.09 -6.64
N VAL A 98 -15.91 -12.95 -7.25
CA VAL A 98 -14.64 -13.41 -6.70
C VAL A 98 -14.07 -12.35 -5.77
N PHE A 99 -13.74 -12.75 -4.54
CA PHE A 99 -13.17 -11.86 -3.52
C PHE A 99 -11.71 -12.18 -3.21
N ILE A 100 -11.00 -11.17 -2.70
CA ILE A 100 -9.62 -11.26 -2.22
C ILE A 100 -9.51 -10.73 -0.79
N SER A 101 -8.47 -11.09 -0.05
CA SER A 101 -8.13 -10.47 1.23
C SER A 101 -7.27 -9.23 1.00
N TYR A 102 -7.66 -8.09 1.60
CA TYR A 102 -6.78 -6.90 1.69
C TYR A 102 -5.86 -6.97 2.93
N GLY A 103 -5.85 -8.13 3.61
CA GLY A 103 -5.13 -8.38 4.84
C GLY A 103 -6.02 -8.27 6.09
N LYS A 104 -5.42 -8.60 7.24
CA LYS A 104 -6.06 -8.52 8.56
C LYS A 104 -6.07 -7.07 9.04
N LYS A 105 -7.12 -6.34 8.68
CA LYS A 105 -7.28 -4.90 8.94
C LYS A 105 -8.49 -4.63 9.82
N SER A 106 -8.38 -3.63 10.69
CA SER A 106 -9.52 -3.14 11.46
C SER A 106 -10.52 -2.43 10.57
N ASN A 107 -11.75 -2.22 11.06
CA ASN A 107 -12.74 -1.43 10.32
C ASN A 107 -12.27 0.02 10.12
N GLY A 108 -11.53 0.57 11.06
CA GLY A 108 -10.92 1.91 10.92
C GLY A 108 -9.86 1.96 9.82
N GLU A 109 -9.03 0.92 9.70
CA GLU A 109 -8.05 0.81 8.61
C GLU A 109 -8.73 0.60 7.25
N LEU A 110 -9.77 -0.23 7.18
CA LEU A 110 -10.54 -0.45 5.95
C LEU A 110 -11.25 0.82 5.50
N LEU A 111 -11.86 1.56 6.42
CA LEU A 111 -12.51 2.84 6.13
C LEU A 111 -11.51 3.88 5.61
N LEU A 112 -10.35 4.01 6.27
CA LEU A 112 -9.34 4.98 5.88
C LEU A 112 -8.68 4.65 4.53
N SER A 113 -8.46 3.37 4.25
CA SER A 113 -7.72 2.93 3.07
C SER A 113 -8.57 2.63 1.84
N TYR A 114 -9.81 2.17 2.04
CA TYR A 114 -10.66 1.64 0.96
C TYR A 114 -12.09 2.20 1.00
N GLU A 115 -12.38 3.13 1.91
CA GLU A 115 -13.65 3.86 1.99
C GLU A 115 -14.89 2.97 2.22
N PHE A 116 -14.71 1.80 2.84
CA PHE A 116 -15.83 0.94 3.26
C PHE A 116 -15.59 0.33 4.65
N VAL A 117 -16.68 -0.11 5.27
CA VAL A 117 -16.66 -0.88 6.51
C VAL A 117 -17.47 -2.16 6.29
N PRO A 118 -16.92 -3.34 6.61
CA PRO A 118 -17.69 -4.59 6.64
C PRO A 118 -18.93 -4.49 7.54
N LYS A 119 -19.89 -5.39 7.34
CA LYS A 119 -21.08 -5.44 8.19
C LYS A 119 -20.67 -5.67 9.66
N GLU A 120 -21.41 -5.07 10.57
CA GLU A 120 -21.18 -5.23 12.01
C GLU A 120 -21.07 -6.71 12.40
N GLY A 121 -20.02 -7.05 13.15
CA GLY A 121 -19.74 -8.41 13.60
C GLY A 121 -19.12 -9.36 12.56
N THR A 122 -18.87 -8.92 11.32
CA THR A 122 -18.32 -9.82 10.27
C THR A 122 -16.81 -9.71 10.08
N ASN A 123 -16.15 -8.67 10.60
CA ASN A 123 -14.70 -8.52 10.52
C ASN A 123 -14.01 -9.06 11.78
N PRO A 124 -13.39 -10.26 11.75
CA PRO A 124 -12.69 -10.82 12.90
C PRO A 124 -11.41 -10.08 13.26
N SER A 125 -10.92 -9.18 12.39
CA SER A 125 -9.73 -8.34 12.63
C SER A 125 -10.09 -6.94 13.13
N ASP A 126 -11.37 -6.67 13.44
CA ASP A 126 -11.77 -5.35 13.92
C ASP A 126 -11.12 -5.02 15.28
N SER A 127 -10.64 -3.79 15.41
CA SER A 127 -9.87 -3.34 16.57
C SER A 127 -9.80 -1.82 16.65
N ALA A 128 -9.51 -1.31 17.84
CA ALA A 128 -9.29 0.11 18.11
C ALA A 128 -7.99 0.31 18.90
N ASN A 129 -7.23 1.34 18.56
CA ASN A 129 -5.99 1.69 19.26
C ASN A 129 -6.28 2.60 20.45
N LEU A 130 -5.90 2.15 21.65
CA LEU A 130 -5.92 2.98 22.85
C LEU A 130 -4.51 3.53 23.11
N SER A 131 -4.35 4.85 22.93
CA SER A 131 -3.10 5.53 23.28
C SER A 131 -3.11 5.90 24.76
N VAL A 132 -2.12 5.39 25.51
CA VAL A 132 -1.92 5.70 26.92
C VAL A 132 -0.58 6.40 27.07
N SER A 133 -0.56 7.53 27.76
CA SER A 133 0.67 8.27 28.06
C SER A 133 0.76 8.64 29.53
N LEU A 134 1.99 8.84 30.01
CA LEU A 134 2.20 9.31 31.36
C LEU A 134 1.98 10.83 31.43
N ASN A 135 1.14 11.27 32.38
CA ASN A 135 1.00 12.69 32.68
C ASN A 135 2.30 13.21 33.32
N LYS A 136 2.97 14.15 32.63
CA LYS A 136 4.24 14.76 33.05
C LYS A 136 4.16 15.54 34.37
N ILE A 137 2.96 15.97 34.77
CA ILE A 137 2.71 16.72 36.02
C ILE A 137 2.58 15.76 37.21
N ASN A 138 2.43 14.46 36.98
CA ASN A 138 2.29 13.49 38.05
C ASN A 138 3.55 13.47 38.93
N VAL A 139 3.37 13.57 40.25
CA VAL A 139 4.49 13.58 41.22
C VAL A 139 5.37 12.34 41.05
N CYS A 140 4.78 11.20 40.67
CA CYS A 140 5.48 9.95 40.43
C CYS A 140 5.86 9.71 38.96
N TYR A 141 5.94 10.76 38.12
CA TYR A 141 6.19 10.59 36.68
C TYR A 141 7.51 9.86 36.41
N LYS A 142 8.58 10.21 37.13
CA LYS A 142 9.91 9.62 36.92
C LYS A 142 9.93 8.14 37.27
N GLU A 143 9.30 7.79 38.38
CA GLU A 143 9.17 6.42 38.89
C GLU A 143 8.32 5.57 37.95
N LYS A 144 7.17 6.10 37.50
CA LYS A 144 6.30 5.43 36.52
C LYS A 144 7.02 5.22 35.18
N LEU A 145 7.77 6.21 34.71
CA LEU A 145 8.55 6.12 33.48
C LEU A 145 9.65 5.06 33.60
N GLU A 146 10.35 5.00 34.73
CA GLU A 146 11.37 3.98 34.97
C GLU A 146 10.77 2.57 34.97
N VAL A 147 9.60 2.39 35.59
CA VAL A 147 8.88 1.11 35.58
C VAL A 147 8.47 0.71 34.17
N LEU A 148 7.93 1.63 33.35
CA LEU A 148 7.61 1.33 31.96
C LEU A 148 8.84 0.88 31.17
N ARG A 149 9.96 1.61 31.30
CA ARG A 149 11.21 1.27 30.60
C ARG A 149 11.78 -0.08 31.03
N LYS A 150 11.68 -0.43 32.33
CA LYS A 150 12.06 -1.76 32.84
C LYS A 150 11.27 -2.90 32.19
N HIS A 151 10.04 -2.64 31.74
CA HIS A 151 9.19 -3.60 31.03
C HIS A 151 9.24 -3.45 29.50
N GLY A 152 10.19 -2.66 28.96
CA GLY A 152 10.34 -2.44 27.53
C GLY A 152 9.27 -1.54 26.89
N LEU A 153 8.52 -0.80 27.71
CA LEU A 153 7.48 0.12 27.25
C LEU A 153 8.00 1.56 27.20
N SER A 154 7.54 2.32 26.20
CA SER A 154 7.75 3.76 26.09
C SER A 154 6.54 4.53 26.66
N ALA A 155 6.78 5.75 27.15
CA ALA A 155 5.76 6.69 27.60
C ALA A 155 5.52 7.79 26.57
#